data_AF-B2CYN9-F1
#
_entry.id   AF-B2CYN9-F1
#
_cell.length_a   1.000
_cell.length_b   1.000
_cell.length_c   1.000
_cell.angle_alpha   90.00
_cell.angle_beta   90.00
_cell.angle_gamma   90.00
#
_symmetry.space_group_name_H-M   'P 1'
#
loop_
_entity.id
_entity.type
_entity.pdbx_description
1 polymer ?
#
loop_
_entity_poly.entity_id
_entity_poly.type
_entity_poly.pdbx_seq_one_letter_code
_entity_poly.pdbx_strand_id
1 'polypeptide(L)'
;TSTLLFTFIVAAVVTVGTSTVDKVNRVLFLVKIVAMAMVLTFLAPNVTESYLLSMPVEQGLVIAAIPVIFTSFGFHGSIPAIVNYLDGHTPSLRKAILIGSAIPLIIYVFWQLVTLGVVNQSTLLDNQGLSALISTLATTVHKSNLGQTIGVFADLALLTSFLGVSLGLFEFLGDSLKKQGKGNSRVLVGAVTFLPPMGFALFYPQGFIMALGYAAIALVVLAIFLPILMVKKVRAQSEQNHYQVIGGNLGLAVTSTVGVCIVGAQLLITMGVLPALG
;
A
#
# COMPACT_ATOMS: atom_id res chain seq x y z
N THR A 1 16.24 -13.18 13.26
CA THR A 1 15.44 -13.53 14.45
C THR A 1 14.19 -12.66 14.58
N SER A 2 14.28 -11.34 14.44
CA SER A 2 13.12 -10.43 14.54
C SER A 2 12.00 -10.71 13.54
N THR A 3 12.32 -11.04 12.27
CA THR A 3 11.31 -11.42 11.26
C THR A 3 10.52 -12.66 11.66
N LEU A 4 11.20 -13.69 12.19
CA LEU A 4 10.56 -14.93 12.63
C LEU A 4 9.62 -14.69 13.81
N LEU A 5 10.07 -13.91 14.80
CA LEU A 5 9.26 -13.55 15.98
C LEU A 5 8.02 -12.74 15.56
N PHE A 6 8.21 -11.74 14.69
CA PHE A 6 7.12 -10.90 14.17
C PHE A 6 6.09 -11.74 13.40
N THR A 7 6.54 -12.56 12.43
CA THR A 7 5.65 -13.43 11.66
C THR A 7 4.91 -14.40 12.56
N PHE A 8 5.55 -14.97 13.57
CA PHE A 8 4.91 -15.91 14.49
C PHE A 8 3.82 -15.23 15.35
N ILE A 9 4.11 -14.06 15.93
CA ILE A 9 3.14 -13.31 16.72
C ILE A 9 1.93 -12.93 15.86
N VAL A 10 2.16 -12.41 14.66
CA VAL A 10 1.05 -12.04 13.77
C VAL A 10 0.26 -13.28 13.33
N ALA A 11 0.94 -14.35 12.93
CA ALA A 11 0.28 -15.59 12.53
C ALA A 11 -0.58 -16.15 13.68
N ALA A 12 -0.11 -16.09 14.93
CA ALA A 12 -0.88 -16.47 16.10
C ALA A 12 -2.14 -15.58 16.25
N VAL A 13 -2.01 -14.26 16.16
CA VAL A 13 -3.16 -13.34 16.27
C VAL A 13 -4.19 -13.56 15.16
N VAL A 14 -3.75 -13.73 13.91
CA VAL A 14 -4.62 -13.99 12.75
C VAL A 14 -5.32 -15.37 12.88
N THR A 15 -4.63 -16.36 13.44
CA THR A 15 -5.17 -17.71 13.66
C THR A 15 -6.07 -17.83 14.89
N VAL A 16 -6.21 -16.81 15.75
CA VAL A 16 -7.17 -16.81 16.86
C VAL A 16 -8.58 -16.45 16.36
N GLY A 17 -8.75 -15.41 15.53
CA GLY A 17 -10.08 -15.06 15.00
C GLY A 17 -10.23 -13.63 14.46
N THR A 18 -11.13 -13.46 13.50
CA THR A 18 -11.43 -12.18 12.80
C THR A 18 -11.86 -11.06 13.75
N SER A 19 -12.72 -11.35 14.72
CA SER A 19 -13.20 -10.35 15.69
C SER A 19 -12.08 -9.79 16.59
N THR A 20 -11.11 -10.63 16.96
CA THR A 20 -9.94 -10.20 17.76
C THR A 20 -9.01 -9.34 16.91
N VAL A 21 -8.75 -9.76 15.66
CA VAL A 21 -7.92 -8.98 14.71
C VAL A 21 -8.54 -7.61 14.47
N ASP A 22 -9.86 -7.52 14.28
CA ASP A 22 -10.54 -6.25 14.03
C ASP A 22 -10.41 -5.27 15.21
N LYS A 23 -10.67 -5.74 16.44
CA LYS A 23 -10.52 -4.90 17.65
C LYS A 23 -9.09 -4.41 17.84
N VAL A 24 -8.12 -5.30 17.69
CA VAL A 24 -6.69 -4.96 17.78
C VAL A 24 -6.32 -3.95 16.70
N ASN A 25 -6.71 -4.21 15.45
CA ASN A 25 -6.41 -3.32 14.33
C ASN A 25 -7.01 -1.92 14.52
N ARG A 26 -8.22 -1.81 15.08
CA ARG A 26 -8.86 -0.51 15.36
C ARG A 26 -8.09 0.32 16.38
N VAL A 27 -7.62 -0.31 17.46
CA VAL A 27 -6.79 0.37 18.48
C VAL A 27 -5.44 0.76 17.88
N LEU A 28 -4.75 -0.17 17.22
CA LEU A 28 -3.46 0.09 16.57
C LEU A 28 -3.56 1.22 15.53
N PHE A 29 -4.67 1.26 14.78
CA PHE A 29 -4.92 2.33 13.81
C PHE A 29 -5.06 3.70 14.47
N LEU A 30 -5.77 3.80 15.60
CA LEU A 30 -5.90 5.07 16.33
C LEU A 30 -4.54 5.57 16.83
N VAL A 31 -3.75 4.67 17.44
CA VAL A 31 -2.39 5.00 17.90
C VAL A 31 -1.51 5.41 16.72
N LYS A 32 -1.62 4.73 15.58
CA LYS A 32 -0.89 5.06 14.34
C LYS A 32 -1.18 6.49 13.86
N ILE A 33 -2.44 6.92 13.89
CA ILE A 33 -2.82 8.28 13.46
C ILE A 33 -2.24 9.33 14.42
N VAL A 34 -2.29 9.09 15.72
CA VAL A 34 -1.69 10.00 16.72
C VAL A 34 -0.17 10.07 16.55
N ALA A 35 0.49 8.93 16.36
CA ALA A 35 1.92 8.87 16.10
C ALA A 35 2.28 9.64 14.82
N MET A 36 1.52 9.45 13.73
CA MET A 36 1.73 10.19 12.49
C MET A 36 1.58 11.70 12.67
N ALA A 37 0.54 12.16 13.39
CA ALA A 37 0.35 13.56 13.68
C ALA A 37 1.55 14.14 14.45
N MET A 38 2.06 13.41 15.44
CA MET A 38 3.26 13.83 16.20
C MET A 38 4.52 13.88 15.34
N VAL A 39 4.71 12.91 14.43
CA VAL A 39 5.84 12.95 13.49
C VAL A 39 5.75 14.17 12.58
N LEU A 40 4.58 14.45 12.01
CA LEU A 40 4.39 15.60 11.13
C LEU A 40 4.63 16.93 11.87
N THR A 41 4.18 17.08 13.12
CA THR A 41 4.41 18.31 13.90
C THR A 41 5.87 18.51 14.28
N PHE A 42 6.64 17.44 14.45
CA PHE A 42 8.07 17.54 14.70
C PHE A 42 8.89 17.80 13.43
N LEU A 43 8.50 17.24 12.28
CA LEU A 43 9.23 17.43 11.03
C LEU A 43 8.89 18.75 10.34
N ALA A 44 7.62 19.17 10.34
CA ALA A 44 7.15 20.34 9.58
C ALA A 44 7.93 21.64 9.85
N PRO A 45 8.34 21.99 11.09
CA PRO A 45 9.11 23.20 11.34
C PRO A 45 10.52 23.20 10.74
N ASN A 46 11.03 22.05 10.32
CA ASN A 46 12.38 21.87 9.79
C ASN A 46 12.39 21.79 8.25
N VAL A 47 11.27 22.08 7.61
CA VAL A 47 11.15 22.09 6.16
C VAL A 47 11.92 23.27 5.57
N THR A 48 12.83 22.96 4.65
CA THR A 48 13.62 23.91 3.88
C THR A 48 13.06 24.01 2.46
N GLU A 49 12.58 25.19 2.08
CA GLU A 49 11.91 25.43 0.79
C GLU A 49 12.80 25.09 -0.42
N SER A 50 14.11 25.39 -0.33
CA SER A 50 15.05 25.13 -1.42
C SER A 50 15.19 23.64 -1.76
N TYR A 51 14.96 22.73 -0.79
CA TYR A 51 14.96 21.29 -1.07
C TYR A 51 13.71 20.87 -1.85
N LEU A 52 12.55 21.49 -1.59
CA LEU A 52 11.30 21.18 -2.29
C LEU A 52 11.28 21.68 -3.74
N LEU A 53 11.96 22.80 -3.99
CA LEU A 53 12.05 23.41 -5.32
C LEU A 53 13.22 22.86 -6.17
N SER A 54 14.02 21.95 -5.62
CA SER A 54 15.16 21.36 -6.33
C SER A 54 14.69 20.39 -7.41
N MET A 55 15.30 20.48 -8.60
CA MET A 55 15.02 19.54 -9.69
C MET A 55 15.45 18.11 -9.29
N PRO A 56 14.79 17.06 -9.81
CA PRO A 56 15.20 15.69 -9.57
C PRO A 56 16.68 15.47 -9.94
N VAL A 57 17.44 14.88 -9.02
CA VAL A 57 18.87 14.58 -9.19
C VAL A 57 19.14 13.60 -10.33
N GLU A 58 18.20 12.70 -10.63
CA GLU A 58 18.27 11.79 -11.76
C GLU A 58 17.01 11.87 -12.62
N GLN A 59 17.20 11.75 -13.94
CA GLN A 59 16.09 11.69 -14.89
C GLN A 59 15.31 10.39 -14.71
N GLY A 60 13.98 10.47 -14.80
CA GLY A 60 13.12 9.29 -14.75
C GLY A 60 12.70 8.83 -13.35
N LEU A 61 13.24 9.39 -12.26
CA LEU A 61 12.81 9.05 -10.88
C LEU A 61 11.31 9.24 -10.66
N VAL A 62 10.72 10.29 -11.24
CA VAL A 62 9.27 10.54 -11.16
C VAL A 62 8.48 9.42 -11.82
N ILE A 63 8.95 8.91 -12.96
CA ILE A 63 8.31 7.81 -13.69
C ILE A 63 8.51 6.50 -12.91
N ALA A 64 9.70 6.29 -12.35
CA ALA A 64 10.03 5.12 -11.55
C ALA A 64 9.18 5.02 -10.27
N ALA A 65 8.70 6.15 -9.73
CA ALA A 65 7.84 6.19 -8.54
C ALA A 65 6.38 5.81 -8.81
N ILE A 66 5.92 5.88 -10.05
CA ILE A 66 4.52 5.65 -10.42
C ILE A 66 4.00 4.27 -9.93
N PRO A 67 4.70 3.14 -10.14
CA PRO A 67 4.23 1.83 -9.67
C PRO A 67 4.06 1.77 -8.15
N VAL A 68 5.01 2.33 -7.39
CA VAL A 68 4.96 2.36 -5.92
C VAL A 68 3.79 3.22 -5.44
N ILE A 69 3.59 4.40 -6.03
CA ILE A 69 2.44 5.27 -5.75
C ILE A 69 1.13 4.54 -6.06
N PHE A 70 1.04 3.81 -7.17
CA PHE A 70 -0.17 3.08 -7.51
C PHE A 70 -0.48 1.99 -6.48
N THR A 71 0.53 1.24 -6.03
CA THR A 71 0.34 0.19 -5.00
C THR A 71 -0.04 0.74 -3.63
N SER A 72 0.37 1.96 -3.28
CA SER A 72 -0.01 2.56 -1.99
C SER A 72 -1.51 2.85 -1.87
N PHE A 73 -2.24 2.94 -3.00
CA PHE A 73 -3.70 3.05 -3.07
C PHE A 73 -4.40 1.69 -3.37
N GLY A 74 -3.76 0.57 -3.02
CA GLY A 74 -4.29 -0.78 -3.24
C GLY A 74 -5.44 -1.20 -2.31
N PHE A 75 -6.64 -0.62 -2.45
CA PHE A 75 -7.84 -1.01 -1.68
C PHE A 75 -8.89 -1.80 -2.48
N HIS A 76 -8.62 -2.10 -3.76
CA HIS A 76 -9.60 -2.68 -4.70
C HIS A 76 -10.16 -4.05 -4.25
N GLY A 77 -9.36 -4.86 -3.56
CA GLY A 77 -9.82 -6.13 -2.98
C GLY A 77 -10.90 -5.97 -1.91
N SER A 78 -10.99 -4.79 -1.28
CA SER A 78 -11.99 -4.49 -0.25
C SER A 78 -13.29 -3.91 -0.82
N ILE A 79 -13.33 -3.54 -2.10
CA ILE A 79 -14.52 -2.94 -2.73
C ILE A 79 -15.75 -3.86 -2.60
N PRO A 80 -15.69 -5.18 -2.91
CA PRO A 80 -16.86 -6.04 -2.77
C PRO A 80 -17.41 -6.09 -1.34
N ALA A 81 -16.52 -6.10 -0.34
CA ALA A 81 -16.92 -6.07 1.07
C ALA A 81 -17.64 -4.77 1.42
N ILE A 82 -17.15 -3.62 0.95
CA ILE A 82 -17.78 -2.31 1.17
C ILE A 82 -19.14 -2.23 0.45
N VAL A 83 -19.24 -2.76 -0.77
CA VAL A 83 -20.49 -2.80 -1.53
C VAL A 83 -21.54 -3.61 -0.79
N ASN A 84 -21.18 -4.79 -0.27
CA ASN A 84 -22.08 -5.62 0.53
C ASN A 84 -22.46 -4.94 1.85
N TYR A 85 -21.51 -4.30 2.53
CA TYR A 85 -21.75 -3.61 3.80
C TYR A 85 -22.71 -2.42 3.66
N LEU A 86 -22.71 -1.75 2.50
CA LEU A 86 -23.59 -0.61 2.21
C LEU A 86 -24.84 -1.00 1.43
N ASP A 87 -25.15 -2.30 1.32
CA ASP A 87 -26.30 -2.82 0.57
C ASP A 87 -26.39 -2.30 -0.88
N GLY A 88 -25.23 -2.06 -1.52
CA GLY A 88 -25.17 -1.50 -2.88
C GLY A 88 -25.61 -0.02 -3.01
N HIS A 89 -25.80 0.70 -1.90
CA HIS A 89 -26.22 2.11 -1.90
C HIS A 89 -25.16 3.03 -2.51
N THR A 90 -25.30 3.31 -3.81
CA THR A 90 -24.27 3.95 -4.65
C THR A 90 -23.79 5.33 -4.13
N PRO A 91 -24.66 6.24 -3.65
CA PRO A 91 -24.20 7.51 -3.06
C PRO A 91 -23.30 7.33 -1.84
N SER A 92 -23.60 6.33 -0.99
CA SER A 92 -22.81 6.01 0.19
C SER A 92 -21.48 5.38 -0.20
N LEU A 93 -21.50 4.48 -1.18
CA LEU A 93 -20.30 3.85 -1.73
C LEU A 93 -19.33 4.89 -2.32
N ARG A 94 -19.85 5.85 -3.08
CA ARG A 94 -19.05 6.95 -3.64
C ARG A 94 -18.37 7.77 -2.54
N LYS A 95 -19.11 8.13 -1.48
CA LYS A 95 -18.54 8.87 -0.33
C LYS A 95 -17.48 8.04 0.38
N ALA A 96 -17.74 6.75 0.63
CA ALA A 96 -16.80 5.86 1.29
C ALA A 96 -15.48 5.74 0.52
N ILE A 97 -15.54 5.55 -0.80
CA ILE A 97 -14.34 5.44 -1.65
C ILE A 97 -13.60 6.79 -1.73
N LEU A 98 -14.31 7.90 -1.96
CA LEU A 98 -13.67 9.22 -2.10
C LEU A 98 -13.01 9.68 -0.80
N ILE A 99 -13.74 9.65 0.31
CA ILE A 99 -13.21 10.07 1.62
C ILE A 99 -12.13 9.09 2.09
N GLY A 100 -12.38 7.79 1.93
CA GLY A 100 -11.45 6.73 2.31
C GLY A 100 -10.11 6.81 1.55
N SER A 101 -10.11 7.27 0.30
CA SER A 101 -8.89 7.46 -0.49
C SER A 101 -8.25 8.84 -0.28
N ALA A 102 -9.05 9.88 -0.01
CA ALA A 102 -8.54 11.23 0.21
C ALA A 102 -7.71 11.35 1.49
N ILE A 103 -8.08 10.62 2.56
CA ILE A 103 -7.35 10.66 3.84
C ILE A 103 -5.90 10.17 3.66
N PRO A 104 -5.61 8.97 3.09
CA PRO A 104 -4.25 8.54 2.78
C PRO A 104 -3.51 9.51 1.86
N LEU A 105 -4.17 10.05 0.83
CA LEU A 105 -3.54 11.00 -0.08
C LEU A 105 -3.01 12.24 0.66
N ILE A 106 -3.82 12.83 1.52
CA ILE A 106 -3.41 14.00 2.32
C ILE A 106 -2.21 13.63 3.20
N ILE A 107 -2.27 12.49 3.90
CA ILE A 107 -1.19 12.02 4.77
C ILE A 107 0.10 11.77 3.97
N TYR A 108 0.01 11.14 2.79
CA TYR A 108 1.16 10.91 1.92
C TYR A 108 1.77 12.19 1.39
N VAL A 109 0.95 13.18 1.00
CA VAL A 109 1.45 14.48 0.56
C VAL A 109 2.18 15.19 1.70
N PHE A 110 1.61 15.23 2.90
CA PHE A 110 2.28 15.83 4.07
C PHE A 110 3.57 15.10 4.41
N TRP A 111 3.54 13.76 4.42
CA TRP A 111 4.72 12.94 4.65
C TRP A 111 5.82 13.25 3.62
N GLN A 112 5.49 13.27 2.33
CA GLN A 112 6.45 13.54 1.27
C GLN A 112 7.01 14.97 1.37
N LEU A 113 6.16 15.96 1.66
CA LEU A 113 6.56 17.35 1.85
C LEU A 113 7.56 17.46 3.01
N VAL A 114 7.26 16.90 4.17
CA VAL A 114 8.18 17.02 5.32
C VAL A 114 9.46 16.21 5.13
N THR A 115 9.40 15.03 4.51
CA THR A 115 10.60 14.21 4.30
C THR A 115 11.55 14.81 3.27
N LEU A 116 11.04 15.24 2.11
CA LEU A 116 11.84 15.94 1.09
C LEU A 116 12.25 17.35 1.54
N GLY A 117 11.46 17.98 2.41
CA GLY A 117 11.74 19.31 2.93
C GLY A 117 12.81 19.31 4.03
N VAL A 118 12.95 18.22 4.77
CA VAL A 118 13.94 18.11 5.87
C VAL A 118 15.28 17.58 5.38
N VAL A 119 15.28 16.68 4.40
CA VAL A 119 16.50 16.00 3.92
C VAL A 119 16.67 16.24 2.42
N ASN A 120 17.88 16.63 2.02
CA ASN A 120 18.21 16.84 0.60
C ASN A 120 18.17 15.52 -0.20
N GLN A 121 17.99 15.62 -1.52
CA GLN A 121 17.82 14.45 -2.39
C GLN A 121 19.04 13.51 -2.41
N SER A 122 20.27 14.04 -2.40
CA SER A 122 21.48 13.21 -2.39
C SER A 122 21.56 12.30 -1.16
N THR A 123 21.27 12.84 0.02
CA THR A 123 21.24 12.05 1.25
C THR A 123 20.10 11.03 1.23
N LEU A 124 18.96 11.35 0.61
CA LEU A 124 17.85 10.40 0.46
C LEU A 124 18.17 9.24 -0.48
N LEU A 125 18.94 9.47 -1.55
CA LEU A 125 19.39 8.40 -2.45
C LEU A 125 20.35 7.43 -1.77
N ASP A 126 21.22 7.95 -0.89
CA ASP A 126 22.15 7.12 -0.11
C ASP A 126 21.45 6.29 0.98
N ASN A 127 20.21 6.66 1.34
CA ASN A 127 19.42 5.95 2.34
C ASN A 127 18.74 4.72 1.75
N GLN A 128 19.34 3.55 1.97
CA GLN A 128 18.72 2.27 1.61
C GLN A 128 17.69 1.83 2.67
N GLY A 129 16.42 2.10 2.38
CA GLY A 129 15.29 1.55 3.12
C GLY A 129 14.78 2.41 4.27
N LEU A 130 13.67 1.95 4.88
CA LEU A 130 12.91 2.72 5.85
C LEU A 130 13.70 3.05 7.12
N SER A 131 14.44 2.09 7.68
CA SER A 131 15.20 2.30 8.91
C SER A 131 16.30 3.37 8.76
N ALA A 132 16.97 3.40 7.60
CA ALA A 132 17.97 4.42 7.28
C ALA A 132 17.33 5.81 7.17
N LEU A 133 16.19 5.91 6.48
CA LEU A 133 15.41 7.15 6.40
C LEU A 133 14.99 7.66 7.79
N ILE A 134 14.50 6.77 8.67
CA ILE A 134 14.10 7.14 10.04
C ILE A 134 15.30 7.69 10.81
N SER A 135 16.45 7.01 10.74
CA SER A 135 17.68 7.46 11.41
C SER A 135 18.10 8.83 10.90
N THR A 136 18.10 9.04 9.58
CA THR A 136 18.48 10.30 8.95
C THR A 136 17.57 11.44 9.38
N LEU A 137 16.24 11.24 9.34
CA LEU A 137 15.28 12.25 9.81
C LEU A 137 15.46 12.59 11.29
N ALA A 138 15.72 11.58 12.12
CA ALA A 138 15.94 11.78 13.56
C ALA A 138 17.22 12.58 13.84
N THR A 139 18.31 12.28 13.12
CA THR A 139 19.57 13.01 13.28
C THR A 139 19.49 14.44 12.80
N THR A 140 18.81 14.69 11.66
CA THR A 140 18.71 16.02 11.05
C THR A 140 17.94 17.01 11.92
N VAL A 141 16.92 16.54 12.64
CA VAL A 141 16.05 17.40 13.46
C VAL A 141 16.56 17.55 14.91
N HIS A 142 17.62 16.84 15.30
CA HIS A 142 18.25 16.91 16.63
C HIS A 142 17.27 16.75 17.82
N LYS A 143 16.17 15.99 17.64
CA LYS A 143 15.17 15.72 18.68
C LYS A 143 15.30 14.29 19.19
N SER A 144 15.64 14.12 20.48
CA SER A 144 15.91 12.83 21.13
C SER A 144 14.79 11.80 20.96
N ASN A 145 13.53 12.25 20.91
CA ASN A 145 12.38 11.35 20.88
C ASN A 145 11.83 11.12 19.46
N LEU A 146 12.29 11.88 18.46
CA LEU A 146 11.73 11.82 17.11
C LEU A 146 11.96 10.46 16.45
N GLY A 147 13.19 9.94 16.52
CA GLY A 147 13.51 8.63 15.95
C GLY A 147 12.65 7.51 16.54
N GLN A 148 12.39 7.55 17.84
CA GLN A 148 11.48 6.61 18.52
C GLN A 148 10.04 6.77 18.04
N THR A 149 9.53 8.01 17.95
CA THR A 149 8.15 8.26 17.46
C THR A 149 7.97 7.79 16.01
N ILE A 150 8.92 8.09 15.13
CA ILE A 150 8.87 7.63 13.73
C ILE A 150 8.97 6.10 13.67
N GLY A 151 9.85 5.49 14.45
CA GLY A 151 9.97 4.02 14.56
C GLY A 151 8.66 3.37 14.99
N VAL A 152 8.04 3.87 16.07
CA VAL A 152 6.73 3.38 16.53
C VAL A 152 5.66 3.55 15.46
N PHE A 153 5.62 4.70 14.78
CA PHE A 153 4.70 4.90 13.66
C PHE A 153 4.91 3.87 12.54
N ALA A 154 6.16 3.66 12.11
CA ALA A 154 6.52 2.72 11.06
C ALA A 154 6.14 1.28 11.44
N ASP A 155 6.42 0.86 12.67
CA ASP A 155 6.08 -0.47 13.18
C ASP A 155 4.56 -0.66 13.24
N LEU A 156 3.81 0.33 13.73
CA LEU A 156 2.35 0.30 13.75
C LEU A 156 1.76 0.30 12.34
N ALA A 157 2.33 1.07 11.41
CA ALA A 157 1.90 1.10 10.01
C ALA A 157 2.09 -0.27 9.34
N LEU A 158 3.27 -0.86 9.52
CA LEU A 158 3.60 -2.18 9.00
C LEU A 158 2.73 -3.25 9.63
N LEU A 159 2.56 -3.25 10.96
CA LEU A 159 1.73 -4.22 11.67
C LEU A 159 0.25 -4.17 11.26
N THR A 160 -0.35 -2.97 11.20
CA THR A 160 -1.76 -2.81 10.81
C THR A 160 -2.01 -3.21 9.37
N SER A 161 -1.11 -2.85 8.45
CA SER A 161 -1.19 -3.27 7.04
C SER A 161 -1.05 -4.79 6.92
N PHE A 162 -0.05 -5.36 7.60
CA PHE A 162 0.24 -6.79 7.54
C PHE A 162 -0.89 -7.63 8.15
N LEU A 163 -1.50 -7.20 9.26
CA LEU A 163 -2.67 -7.88 9.86
C LEU A 163 -3.85 -7.94 8.89
N GLY A 164 -4.20 -6.80 8.28
CA GLY A 164 -5.34 -6.73 7.35
C GLY A 164 -5.15 -7.59 6.10
N VAL A 165 -3.98 -7.47 5.46
CA VAL A 165 -3.66 -8.25 4.24
C VAL A 165 -3.53 -9.74 4.56
N SER A 166 -2.87 -10.09 5.67
CA SER A 166 -2.71 -11.49 6.06
C SER A 166 -4.04 -12.15 6.39
N LEU A 167 -4.96 -11.45 7.06
CA LEU A 167 -6.30 -11.97 7.33
C LEU A 167 -7.06 -12.25 6.03
N GLY A 168 -7.08 -11.30 5.10
CA GLY A 168 -7.75 -11.48 3.81
C GLY A 168 -7.15 -12.62 2.98
N LEU A 169 -5.81 -12.74 2.95
CA LEU A 169 -5.13 -13.83 2.27
C LEU A 169 -5.39 -15.18 2.95
N PHE A 170 -5.41 -15.20 4.28
CA PHE A 170 -5.73 -16.39 5.08
C PHE A 170 -7.14 -16.91 4.78
N GLU A 171 -8.14 -16.03 4.78
CA GLU A 171 -9.52 -16.39 4.45
C GLU A 171 -9.66 -16.88 3.01
N PHE A 172 -9.07 -16.15 2.05
CA PHE A 172 -9.11 -16.53 0.63
C PHE A 172 -8.49 -17.90 0.36
N LEU A 173 -7.30 -18.17 0.91
CA LEU A 173 -6.62 -19.45 0.75
C LEU A 173 -7.37 -20.56 1.50
N GLY A 174 -7.93 -20.25 2.67
CA GLY A 174 -8.78 -21.18 3.42
C GLY A 174 -9.99 -21.64 2.62
N ASP A 175 -10.72 -20.71 2.02
CA ASP A 175 -11.89 -21.03 1.19
C ASP A 175 -11.51 -21.75 -0.10
N SER A 176 -10.36 -21.40 -0.70
CA SER A 176 -9.84 -22.10 -1.88
C SER A 176 -9.46 -23.55 -1.57
N LEU A 177 -8.79 -23.79 -0.44
CA LEU A 177 -8.40 -25.15 -0.01
C LEU A 177 -9.60 -26.01 0.40
N LYS A 178 -10.61 -25.40 1.05
CA LYS A 178 -11.89 -26.07 1.33
C LYS A 178 -12.59 -26.52 0.05
N LYS A 179 -12.67 -25.65 -0.96
CA LYS A 179 -13.27 -25.97 -2.27
C LYS A 179 -12.55 -27.12 -2.99
N GLN A 180 -11.26 -27.31 -2.74
CA GLN A 180 -10.45 -28.40 -3.28
C GLN A 180 -10.49 -29.69 -2.42
N GLY A 181 -11.34 -29.76 -1.39
CA GLY A 181 -11.49 -30.95 -0.55
C GLY A 181 -10.32 -31.21 0.42
N LYS A 182 -9.37 -30.28 0.58
CA LYS A 182 -8.19 -30.43 1.45
C LYS A 182 -8.46 -30.22 2.96
N GLY A 183 -9.72 -30.28 3.39
CA GLY A 183 -10.13 -30.12 4.79
C GLY A 183 -9.98 -28.70 5.33
N ASN A 184 -10.57 -28.42 6.50
CA ASN A 184 -10.60 -27.10 7.15
C ASN A 184 -9.41 -26.87 8.11
N SER A 185 -8.22 -27.39 7.79
CA SER A 185 -7.07 -27.27 8.70
C SER A 185 -6.54 -25.85 8.72
N ARG A 186 -6.92 -25.09 9.76
CA ARG A 186 -6.49 -23.71 10.01
C ARG A 186 -4.96 -23.57 10.05
N VAL A 187 -4.26 -24.62 10.51
CA VAL A 187 -2.79 -24.70 10.55
C VAL A 187 -2.20 -24.80 9.14
N LEU A 188 -2.76 -25.65 8.28
CA LEU A 188 -2.31 -25.76 6.89
C LEU A 188 -2.52 -24.44 6.14
N VAL A 189 -3.69 -23.81 6.32
CA VAL A 189 -3.98 -22.50 5.74
C VAL A 189 -2.95 -21.48 6.21
N GLY A 190 -2.66 -21.43 7.52
CA GLY A 190 -1.63 -20.54 8.08
C GLY A 190 -0.25 -20.79 7.48
N ALA A 191 0.16 -22.05 7.34
CA ALA A 191 1.44 -22.40 6.74
C ALA A 191 1.55 -21.89 5.29
N VAL A 192 0.52 -22.12 4.47
CA VAL A 192 0.51 -21.66 3.06
C VAL A 192 0.42 -20.13 2.97
N THR A 193 -0.27 -19.47 3.89
CA THR A 193 -0.37 -18.01 3.94
C THR A 193 0.96 -17.34 4.32
N PHE A 194 1.68 -17.85 5.32
CA PHE A 194 2.81 -17.14 5.92
C PHE A 194 4.20 -17.65 5.50
N LEU A 195 4.36 -18.95 5.19
CA LEU A 195 5.68 -19.49 4.84
C LEU A 195 6.25 -18.92 3.54
N PRO A 196 5.50 -18.77 2.43
CA PRO A 196 6.06 -18.22 1.20
C PRO A 196 6.53 -16.76 1.34
N PRO A 197 5.72 -15.82 1.90
CA PRO A 197 6.19 -14.45 2.15
C PRO A 197 7.37 -14.38 3.13
N MET A 198 7.38 -15.24 4.16
CA MET A 198 8.50 -15.32 5.11
C MET A 198 9.78 -15.80 4.43
N GLY A 199 9.70 -16.83 3.57
CA GLY A 199 10.83 -17.28 2.76
C GLY A 199 11.37 -16.14 1.90
N PHE A 200 10.51 -15.43 1.18
CA PHE A 200 10.91 -14.26 0.40
C PHE A 200 11.63 -13.21 1.25
N ALA A 201 11.10 -12.86 2.42
CA ALA A 201 11.72 -11.88 3.32
C ALA A 201 13.08 -12.31 3.87
N LEU A 202 13.33 -13.63 4.03
CA LEU A 202 14.62 -14.15 4.50
C LEU A 202 15.68 -14.19 3.39
N PHE A 203 15.29 -14.51 2.15
CA PHE A 203 16.23 -14.60 1.02
C PHE A 203 16.44 -13.27 0.28
N TYR A 204 15.48 -12.35 0.37
CA TYR A 204 15.52 -11.03 -0.28
C TYR A 204 15.22 -9.91 0.74
N PRO A 205 16.14 -9.63 1.68
CA PRO A 205 15.91 -8.67 2.77
C PRO A 205 15.70 -7.22 2.28
N GLN A 206 16.27 -6.85 1.13
CA GLN A 206 16.01 -5.57 0.45
C GLN A 206 14.94 -5.67 -0.66
N GLY A 207 14.24 -6.81 -0.75
CA GLY A 207 13.26 -7.08 -1.79
C GLY A 207 11.92 -6.36 -1.64
N PHE A 208 11.74 -5.50 -0.61
CA PHE A 208 10.47 -4.85 -0.34
C PHE A 208 10.00 -3.95 -1.50
N ILE A 209 10.85 -3.05 -1.98
CA ILE A 209 10.49 -2.13 -3.07
C ILE A 209 10.35 -2.90 -4.39
N MET A 210 11.23 -3.88 -4.62
CA MET A 210 11.12 -4.79 -5.76
C MET A 210 9.76 -5.54 -5.77
N ALA A 211 9.35 -6.10 -4.63
CA ALA A 211 8.08 -6.80 -4.50
C ALA A 211 6.89 -5.86 -4.72
N LEU A 212 6.94 -4.62 -4.20
CA LEU A 212 5.93 -3.61 -4.47
C LEU A 212 5.83 -3.28 -5.96
N GLY A 213 6.96 -3.11 -6.64
CA GLY A 213 7.00 -2.85 -8.08
C GLY A 213 6.30 -3.96 -8.89
N TYR A 214 6.61 -5.23 -8.63
CA TYR A 214 5.93 -6.34 -9.30
C TYR A 214 4.46 -6.49 -8.90
N ALA A 215 4.12 -6.21 -7.64
CA ALA A 215 2.74 -6.20 -7.18
C ALA A 215 1.91 -5.13 -7.92
N ALA A 216 2.51 -4.02 -8.36
CA ALA A 216 1.85 -3.01 -9.17
C ALA A 216 1.29 -3.59 -10.48
N ILE A 217 2.04 -4.47 -11.16
CA ILE A 217 1.58 -5.10 -12.40
C ILE A 217 0.31 -5.92 -12.13
N ALA A 218 0.35 -6.78 -11.11
CA ALA A 218 -0.80 -7.60 -10.73
C ALA A 218 -2.01 -6.73 -10.34
N LEU A 219 -1.77 -5.64 -9.60
CA LEU A 219 -2.79 -4.70 -9.22
C LEU A 219 -3.35 -3.95 -10.44
N VAL A 220 -2.56 -3.58 -11.44
CA VAL A 220 -3.07 -2.92 -12.67
C VAL A 220 -4.02 -3.86 -13.41
N VAL A 221 -3.65 -5.14 -13.55
CA VAL A 221 -4.52 -6.13 -14.19
C VAL A 221 -5.86 -6.23 -13.45
N LEU A 222 -5.83 -6.33 -12.12
CA LEU A 222 -7.02 -6.50 -11.29
C LEU A 222 -7.85 -5.23 -11.11
N ALA A 223 -7.23 -4.06 -10.97
CA ALA A 223 -7.87 -2.81 -10.60
C ALA A 223 -8.17 -1.88 -11.78
N ILE A 224 -7.46 -2.05 -12.90
CA ILE A 224 -7.63 -1.22 -14.10
C ILE A 224 -8.20 -2.05 -15.24
N PHE A 225 -7.45 -3.03 -15.74
CA PHE A 225 -7.84 -3.71 -16.98
C PHE A 225 -9.10 -4.56 -16.80
N LEU A 226 -9.19 -5.35 -15.73
CA LEU A 226 -10.36 -6.19 -15.48
C LEU A 226 -11.66 -5.35 -15.30
N PRO A 227 -11.73 -4.30 -14.47
CA PRO A 227 -12.92 -3.47 -14.35
C PRO A 227 -13.29 -2.76 -15.65
N ILE A 228 -12.32 -2.30 -16.44
CA ILE A 228 -12.59 -1.69 -17.77
C ILE A 228 -13.29 -2.70 -18.69
N LEU A 229 -12.80 -3.93 -18.75
CA LEU A 229 -13.41 -5.00 -19.55
C LEU A 229 -14.80 -5.35 -19.04
N MET A 230 -14.99 -5.43 -17.72
CA MET A 230 -16.30 -5.65 -17.10
C MET A 230 -17.30 -4.54 -17.49
N VAL A 231 -16.90 -3.26 -17.39
CA VAL A 231 -17.75 -2.14 -17.78
C VAL A 231 -18.09 -2.17 -19.26
N LYS A 232 -17.13 -2.45 -20.15
CA LYS A 232 -17.40 -2.57 -21.60
C LYS A 232 -18.40 -3.69 -21.88
N LYS A 233 -18.26 -4.84 -21.23
CA LYS A 233 -19.17 -5.98 -21.39
C LYS A 233 -20.58 -5.65 -20.88
N VAL A 234 -20.69 -5.06 -19.70
CA VAL A 234 -21.99 -4.66 -19.12
C VAL A 234 -22.69 -3.62 -19.98
N ARG A 235 -21.96 -2.60 -20.48
CA ARG A 235 -22.52 -1.57 -21.37
C ARG A 235 -22.97 -2.12 -22.73
N ALA A 236 -22.32 -3.16 -23.24
CA ALA A 236 -22.69 -3.78 -24.50
C ALA A 236 -23.89 -4.75 -24.37
N GLN A 237 -24.12 -5.29 -23.18
CA GLN A 237 -25.15 -6.31 -22.93
C GLN A 237 -26.45 -5.78 -22.33
N SER A 238 -26.45 -4.60 -21.71
CA SER A 238 -27.61 -4.10 -20.97
C SER A 238 -28.33 -2.97 -21.70
N GLU A 239 -29.64 -3.12 -21.91
CA GLU A 239 -30.54 -2.06 -22.40
C GLU A 239 -31.02 -1.11 -21.29
N GLN A 240 -30.73 -1.43 -20.01
CA GLN A 240 -31.19 -0.63 -18.87
C GLN A 240 -30.21 0.47 -18.43
N ASN A 241 -30.77 1.57 -17.94
CA ASN A 241 -30.09 2.72 -17.35
C ASN A 241 -29.42 2.36 -16.01
N HIS A 242 -28.28 1.68 -16.05
CA HIS A 242 -27.45 1.44 -14.86
C HIS A 242 -26.63 2.68 -14.49
N TYR A 243 -26.18 2.73 -13.24
CA TYR A 243 -25.27 3.78 -12.78
C TYR A 243 -24.02 3.86 -13.67
N GLN A 244 -23.73 5.05 -14.17
CA GLN A 244 -22.52 5.33 -14.94
C GLN A 244 -21.74 6.46 -14.29
N VAL A 245 -20.44 6.23 -14.11
CA VAL A 245 -19.52 7.26 -13.67
C VAL A 245 -19.31 8.29 -14.79
N ILE A 246 -19.06 9.55 -14.41
CA ILE A 246 -18.74 10.63 -15.34
C ILE A 246 -17.46 10.25 -16.13
N GLY A 247 -17.45 10.54 -17.43
CA GLY A 247 -16.31 10.30 -18.32
C GLY A 247 -16.57 9.28 -19.44
N GLY A 248 -17.62 8.44 -19.32
CA GLY A 248 -18.08 7.59 -20.42
C GLY A 248 -16.98 6.67 -20.97
N ASN A 249 -16.78 6.66 -22.30
CA ASN A 249 -15.73 5.87 -22.95
C ASN A 249 -14.35 6.55 -22.91
N LEU A 250 -14.30 7.88 -22.86
CA LEU A 250 -13.05 8.62 -22.71
C LEU A 250 -12.38 8.31 -21.36
N GLY A 251 -13.16 8.24 -20.28
CA GLY A 251 -12.68 7.82 -18.97
C GLY A 251 -12.06 6.42 -19.00
N LEU A 252 -12.68 5.46 -19.70
CA LEU A 252 -12.12 4.12 -19.86
C LEU A 252 -10.81 4.14 -20.67
N ALA A 253 -10.73 4.95 -21.73
CA ALA A 253 -9.51 5.08 -22.53
C ALA A 253 -8.37 5.68 -21.72
N VAL A 254 -8.61 6.78 -20.99
CA VAL A 254 -7.61 7.43 -20.12
C VAL A 254 -7.11 6.48 -19.05
N THR A 255 -8.01 5.80 -18.32
CA THR A 255 -7.62 4.83 -17.28
C THR A 255 -6.83 3.66 -17.88
N SER A 256 -7.20 3.18 -19.08
CA SER A 256 -6.44 2.14 -19.78
C SER A 256 -5.02 2.60 -20.12
N THR A 257 -4.86 3.82 -20.63
CA THR A 257 -3.55 4.40 -20.94
C THR A 257 -2.71 4.52 -19.68
N VAL A 258 -3.28 5.00 -18.57
CA VAL A 258 -2.59 5.07 -17.27
C VAL A 258 -2.12 3.68 -16.82
N GLY A 259 -2.97 2.64 -16.95
CA GLY A 259 -2.59 1.26 -16.64
C GLY A 259 -1.39 0.77 -17.47
N VAL A 260 -1.39 1.05 -18.78
CA VAL A 260 -0.26 0.73 -19.67
C VAL A 260 1.01 1.48 -19.25
N CYS A 261 0.89 2.77 -18.90
CA CYS A 261 2.03 3.56 -18.42
C CYS A 261 2.63 3.01 -17.12
N ILE A 262 1.80 2.58 -16.15
CA ILE A 262 2.27 1.99 -14.88
C ILE A 262 3.06 0.69 -15.16
N VAL A 263 2.50 -0.20 -15.98
CA VAL A 263 3.18 -1.46 -16.34
C VAL A 263 4.45 -1.18 -17.14
N GLY A 264 4.39 -0.26 -18.09
CA GLY A 264 5.55 0.17 -18.88
C GLY A 264 6.68 0.72 -18.00
N ALA A 265 6.35 1.59 -17.04
CA ALA A 265 7.32 2.11 -16.07
C ALA A 265 7.97 0.96 -15.28
N GLN A 266 7.19 0.02 -14.76
CA GLN A 266 7.74 -1.12 -14.02
C GLN A 266 8.65 -2.01 -14.89
N LEU A 267 8.26 -2.27 -16.14
CA LEU A 267 9.09 -3.05 -17.07
C LEU A 267 10.41 -2.32 -17.39
N LEU A 268 10.37 -1.00 -17.59
CA LEU A 268 11.57 -0.20 -17.84
C LEU A 268 12.53 -0.19 -16.64
N ILE A 269 12.01 -0.20 -15.40
CA ILE A 269 12.82 -0.39 -14.18
C ILE A 269 13.47 -1.78 -14.21
N THR A 270 12.70 -2.83 -14.47
CA THR A 270 13.22 -4.21 -14.53
C THR A 270 14.26 -4.41 -15.63
N MET A 271 14.15 -3.69 -16.75
CA MET A 271 15.12 -3.72 -17.86
C MET A 271 16.36 -2.84 -17.62
N GLY A 272 16.41 -2.08 -16.52
CA GLY A 272 17.52 -1.16 -16.20
C GLY A 272 17.53 0.12 -17.04
N VAL A 273 16.42 0.45 -17.71
CA VAL A 273 16.28 1.69 -18.50
C VAL A 273 15.89 2.87 -17.61
N LEU A 274 15.07 2.62 -16.58
CA LEU A 274 14.77 3.59 -15.52
C LEU A 274 15.55 3.25 -14.24
N PRO A 275 15.89 4.26 -13.41
CA PRO A 275 16.57 4.03 -12.15
C PRO A 275 15.72 3.15 -11.23
N ALA A 276 16.38 2.25 -10.51
CA ALA A 276 15.75 1.49 -9.43
C ALA A 276 15.51 2.42 -8.24
N LEU A 277 14.32 2.32 -7.64
CA LEU A 277 14.03 3.02 -6.39
C LEU A 277 14.51 2.15 -5.23
N GLY A 278 15.74 2.40 -4.78
CA GLY A 278 16.37 1.65 -3.68
C GLY A 278 17.07 0.38 -4.10
#